data_AF-A0A212C2R7-F1
#
_entry.id   AF-A0A212C2R7-F1
#
_cell.length_a   1.000
_cell.length_b   1.000
_cell.length_c   1.000
_cell.angle_alpha   90.00
_cell.angle_beta   90.00
_cell.angle_gamma   90.00
#
_symmetry.space_group_name_H-M   'P 1'
#
loop_
_entity.id
_entity.type
_entity.pdbx_description
1 polymer ?
#
loop_
_entity_poly.entity_id
_entity_poly.type
_entity_poly.pdbx_seq_one_letter_code
_entity_poly.pdbx_strand_id
1 'polypeptide(L)'
;LTQFCSNFSGTNVSEEDFLLLELLHWFKEEFFHWVNDIVCSRCGGQTKSRGESLLPSEDELKWGASRVEDHYCDACQLSNRFPRYNNPEKLLETRSGRCGEWANCFTLCCRALGFEARYVWDYTDHVWTEVYSPSQQRWLHCDSCEDVCDKPLLYEVGWGKKLSYIIADFFVFKPELQRQVSLSENRRKELLQRIIVELVEFISPKSPKPGELGGRTSGSLAWRVARGEAGPEVFASLQPDDDLTFPLPVLCAFHAANPLTTTFQELCRIIVTKCKHLKRANSGLT
;
A
#
# COMPACT_ATOMS: atom_id res chain seq x y z
N LEU A 1 -0.82 -3.54 18.40
CA LEU A 1 -0.83 -2.50 19.46
C LEU A 1 0.22 -2.75 20.56
N THR A 2 0.21 -3.88 21.28
CA THR A 2 1.11 -4.13 22.44
C THR A 2 2.59 -4.29 22.09
N GLN A 3 2.91 -4.87 20.92
CA GLN A 3 4.29 -4.99 20.42
C GLN A 3 4.80 -3.67 19.76
N PHE A 4 3.95 -2.64 19.72
CA PHE A 4 4.17 -1.39 19.00
C PHE A 4 4.53 -0.23 19.94
N CYS A 5 3.92 -0.16 21.14
CA CYS A 5 4.31 0.81 22.17
C CYS A 5 5.78 0.66 22.61
N SER A 6 6.37 -0.53 22.44
CA SER A 6 7.77 -0.81 22.75
C SER A 6 8.77 -0.15 21.78
N ASN A 7 8.37 0.29 20.59
CA ASN A 7 9.25 0.90 19.59
C ASN A 7 9.29 2.44 19.62
N PHE A 8 8.45 3.08 20.44
CA PHE A 8 8.32 4.54 20.52
C PHE A 8 8.79 5.10 21.88
N SER A 9 9.75 4.43 22.53
CA SER A 9 10.36 4.93 23.77
C SER A 9 11.13 6.24 23.48
N GLY A 10 10.45 7.39 23.59
CA GLY A 10 11.05 8.72 23.55
C GLY A 10 10.48 9.72 22.54
N THR A 11 9.53 9.34 21.68
CA THR A 11 8.94 10.25 20.67
C THR A 11 7.51 10.64 21.03
N ASN A 12 7.18 11.92 20.86
CA ASN A 12 5.83 12.45 21.00
C ASN A 12 4.98 11.93 19.83
N VAL A 13 4.19 10.88 20.02
CA VAL A 13 3.31 10.30 18.98
C VAL A 13 1.94 10.98 19.06
N SER A 14 1.46 11.54 17.94
CA SER A 14 0.15 12.22 17.91
C SER A 14 -1.00 11.24 17.70
N GLU A 15 -2.23 11.76 17.88
CA GLU A 15 -3.41 11.07 17.39
C GLU A 15 -3.28 10.81 15.89
N GLU A 16 -2.87 11.76 15.05
CA GLU A 16 -2.75 11.57 13.60
C GLU A 16 -1.86 10.37 13.23
N ASP A 17 -0.75 10.18 13.93
CA ASP A 17 0.15 9.02 13.74
C ASP A 17 -0.58 7.69 14.02
N PHE A 18 -1.41 7.62 15.08
CA PHE A 18 -2.23 6.43 15.33
C PHE A 18 -3.31 6.22 14.26
N LEU A 19 -3.86 7.30 13.66
CA LEU A 19 -4.85 7.15 12.59
C LEU A 19 -4.20 6.51 11.36
N LEU A 20 -2.96 6.91 11.05
CA LEU A 20 -2.21 6.37 9.94
C LEU A 20 -1.95 4.86 10.09
N LEU A 21 -1.61 4.40 11.29
CA LEU A 21 -1.40 2.97 11.57
C LEU A 21 -2.69 2.15 11.43
N GLU A 22 -3.79 2.64 11.99
CA GLU A 22 -5.09 1.96 11.86
C GLU A 22 -5.58 1.96 10.40
N LEU A 23 -5.27 3.02 9.64
CA LEU A 23 -5.58 3.07 8.21
C LEU A 23 -4.80 2.01 7.42
N LEU A 24 -3.50 1.83 7.69
CA LEU A 24 -2.69 0.78 7.06
C LEU A 24 -3.28 -0.61 7.35
N HIS A 25 -3.58 -0.87 8.62
CA HIS A 25 -4.11 -2.14 9.07
C HIS A 25 -5.47 -2.46 8.43
N TRP A 26 -6.42 -1.51 8.51
CA TRP A 26 -7.73 -1.64 7.87
C TRP A 26 -7.60 -1.83 6.35
N PHE A 27 -6.70 -1.09 5.71
CA PHE A 27 -6.52 -1.18 4.27
C PHE A 27 -6.11 -2.59 3.84
N LYS A 28 -5.17 -3.20 4.57
CA LYS A 28 -4.65 -4.55 4.26
C LYS A 28 -5.60 -5.67 4.67
N GLU A 29 -6.19 -5.60 5.86
CA GLU A 29 -6.92 -6.73 6.45
C GLU A 29 -8.40 -6.75 6.08
N GLU A 30 -8.99 -5.59 5.74
CA GLU A 30 -10.44 -5.49 5.49
C GLU A 30 -10.81 -4.93 4.11
N PHE A 31 -10.06 -3.93 3.62
CA PHE A 31 -10.50 -3.17 2.46
C PHE A 31 -9.97 -3.71 1.13
N PHE A 32 -8.67 -3.95 1.00
CA PHE A 32 -7.99 -4.17 -0.27
C PHE A 32 -7.33 -5.54 -0.32
N HIS A 33 -7.41 -6.22 -1.47
CA HIS A 33 -7.01 -7.62 -1.61
C HIS A 33 -5.88 -7.80 -2.63
N TRP A 34 -4.94 -8.68 -2.32
CA TRP A 34 -3.83 -8.99 -3.21
C TRP A 34 -4.24 -9.95 -4.32
N VAL A 35 -3.85 -9.66 -5.56
CA VAL A 35 -4.13 -10.52 -6.73
C VAL A 35 -2.84 -10.98 -7.39
N ASN A 36 -2.57 -12.29 -7.28
CA ASN A 36 -1.60 -12.97 -8.13
C ASN A 36 -2.29 -13.34 -9.45
N ASP A 37 -3.25 -14.26 -9.35
CA ASP A 37 -4.11 -14.69 -10.45
C ASP A 37 -5.58 -14.54 -10.07
N ILE A 38 -6.41 -14.01 -10.97
CA ILE A 38 -7.86 -13.93 -10.73
C ILE A 38 -8.51 -15.30 -10.87
N VAL A 39 -9.58 -15.56 -10.11
CA VAL A 39 -10.37 -16.79 -10.29
C VAL A 39 -11.16 -16.77 -11.59
N CYS A 40 -11.50 -17.95 -12.11
CA CYS A 40 -12.33 -18.04 -13.30
C CYS A 40 -13.75 -17.54 -13.02
N SER A 41 -14.24 -16.60 -13.83
CA SER A 41 -15.59 -16.04 -13.74
C SER A 41 -16.71 -17.07 -13.93
N ARG A 42 -16.44 -18.21 -14.59
CA ARG A 42 -17.43 -19.26 -14.85
C ARG A 42 -17.47 -20.34 -13.76
N CYS A 43 -16.31 -20.86 -13.35
CA CYS A 43 -16.25 -22.00 -12.44
C CYS A 43 -15.67 -21.68 -11.05
N GLY A 44 -15.15 -20.46 -10.83
CA GLY A 44 -14.43 -20.10 -9.60
C GLY A 44 -13.06 -20.78 -9.44
N GLY A 45 -12.65 -21.62 -10.40
CA GLY A 45 -11.38 -22.36 -10.36
C GLY A 45 -10.17 -21.47 -10.61
N GLN A 46 -8.99 -22.06 -10.44
CA GLN A 46 -7.71 -21.40 -10.70
C GLN A 46 -7.53 -21.05 -12.18
N THR A 47 -6.79 -19.98 -12.42
CA THR A 47 -6.38 -19.53 -13.75
C THR A 47 -4.86 -19.44 -13.81
N LYS A 48 -4.32 -19.29 -15.02
CA LYS A 48 -2.90 -19.03 -15.25
C LYS A 48 -2.74 -17.85 -16.18
N SER A 49 -1.79 -16.98 -15.88
CA SER A 49 -1.38 -15.93 -16.81
C SER A 49 -0.89 -16.53 -18.13
N ARG A 50 -1.40 -16.02 -19.27
CA ARG A 50 -0.87 -16.38 -20.61
C ARG A 50 0.35 -15.57 -21.02
N GLY A 51 0.85 -14.66 -20.16
CA GLY A 51 2.00 -13.79 -20.43
C GLY A 51 1.74 -12.68 -21.47
N GLU A 52 0.79 -12.88 -22.38
CA GLU A 52 0.34 -11.88 -23.34
C GLU A 52 -0.73 -10.96 -22.72
N SER A 53 -0.59 -9.66 -22.95
CA SER A 53 -1.61 -8.68 -22.56
C SER A 53 -2.71 -8.62 -23.60
N LEU A 54 -3.96 -8.54 -23.13
CA LEU A 54 -5.12 -8.28 -23.99
C LEU A 54 -5.16 -6.80 -24.36
N LEU A 55 -5.76 -6.51 -25.51
CA LEU A 55 -6.08 -5.13 -25.89
C LEU A 55 -7.12 -4.56 -24.90
N PRO A 56 -6.85 -3.40 -24.28
CA PRO A 56 -7.82 -2.72 -23.45
C PRO A 56 -9.08 -2.34 -24.24
N SER A 57 -10.24 -2.51 -23.63
CA SER A 57 -11.51 -1.97 -24.11
C SER A 57 -11.60 -0.46 -23.86
N GLU A 58 -12.55 0.23 -24.51
CA GLU A 58 -12.76 1.66 -24.28
C GLU A 58 -13.10 1.98 -22.81
N ASP A 59 -13.88 1.12 -22.14
CA ASP A 59 -14.20 1.30 -20.72
C ASP A 59 -12.97 1.06 -19.83
N GLU A 60 -12.12 0.07 -20.15
CA GLU A 60 -10.87 -0.17 -19.43
C GLU A 60 -9.90 1.02 -19.57
N LEU A 61 -9.77 1.58 -20.78
CA LEU A 61 -8.97 2.78 -21.05
C LEU A 61 -9.50 4.01 -20.32
N LYS A 62 -10.82 4.19 -20.27
CA LYS A 62 -11.47 5.28 -19.52
C LYS A 62 -11.07 5.28 -18.04
N TRP A 63 -10.88 4.10 -17.45
CA TRP A 63 -10.41 3.93 -16.07
C TRP A 63 -8.88 3.79 -15.95
N GLY A 64 -8.14 4.14 -17.00
CA GLY A 64 -6.68 4.21 -17.01
C GLY A 64 -5.98 2.85 -17.05
N ALA A 65 -6.65 1.77 -17.45
CA ALA A 65 -6.00 0.48 -17.67
C ALA A 65 -5.40 0.39 -19.07
N SER A 66 -4.12 0.74 -19.19
CA SER A 66 -3.35 0.58 -20.44
C SER A 66 -2.86 -0.86 -20.66
N ARG A 67 -2.83 -1.67 -19.61
CA ARG A 67 -2.46 -3.09 -19.64
C ARG A 67 -3.60 -3.94 -19.08
N VAL A 68 -3.94 -5.01 -19.78
CA VAL A 68 -4.93 -6.00 -19.33
C VAL A 68 -4.28 -7.36 -19.37
N GLU A 69 -4.16 -8.01 -18.20
CA GLU A 69 -3.59 -9.35 -18.10
C GLU A 69 -4.65 -10.39 -18.48
N ASP A 70 -4.21 -11.47 -19.14
CA ASP A 70 -5.06 -12.59 -19.51
C ASP A 70 -4.85 -13.80 -18.60
N HIS A 71 -5.87 -14.11 -17.82
CA HIS A 71 -5.89 -15.20 -16.87
C HIS A 71 -6.76 -16.33 -17.43
N TYR A 72 -6.13 -17.33 -18.03
CA TYR A 72 -6.82 -18.39 -18.75
C TYR A 72 -7.19 -19.54 -17.82
N CYS A 73 -8.43 -20.02 -17.95
CA CYS A 73 -8.92 -21.20 -17.25
C CYS A 73 -8.91 -22.41 -18.19
N ASP A 74 -8.02 -23.36 -17.93
CA ASP A 74 -7.91 -24.60 -18.72
C ASP A 74 -9.21 -25.42 -18.69
N ALA A 75 -9.90 -25.48 -17.54
CA ALA A 75 -11.12 -26.27 -17.38
C ALA A 75 -12.32 -25.71 -18.17
N CYS A 76 -12.45 -24.38 -18.22
CA CYS A 76 -13.55 -23.71 -18.93
C CYS A 76 -13.19 -23.27 -20.34
N GLN A 77 -11.92 -23.40 -20.73
CA GLN A 77 -11.35 -22.82 -21.95
C GLN A 77 -11.71 -21.33 -22.10
N LEU A 78 -11.58 -20.58 -21.00
CA LEU A 78 -12.09 -19.22 -20.87
C LEU A 78 -10.98 -18.24 -20.47
N SER A 79 -10.87 -17.14 -21.22
CA SER A 79 -10.05 -15.98 -20.86
C SER A 79 -10.76 -15.13 -19.82
N ASN A 80 -10.06 -14.81 -18.73
CA ASN A 80 -10.52 -13.91 -17.69
C ASN A 80 -9.61 -12.68 -17.71
N ARG A 81 -10.22 -11.50 -17.84
CA ARG A 81 -9.49 -10.25 -18.01
C ARG A 81 -9.15 -9.66 -16.65
N PHE A 82 -7.91 -9.24 -16.45
CA PHE A 82 -7.50 -8.49 -15.27
C PHE A 82 -6.89 -7.13 -15.69
N PRO A 83 -7.74 -6.08 -15.81
CA PRO A 83 -7.26 -4.74 -16.16
C PRO A 83 -6.45 -4.13 -15.02
N ARG A 84 -5.28 -3.58 -15.36
CA ARG A 84 -4.40 -2.88 -14.41
C ARG A 84 -4.78 -1.40 -14.32
N TYR A 85 -5.84 -1.11 -13.57
CA TYR A 85 -6.41 0.23 -13.46
C TYR A 85 -5.47 1.20 -12.73
N ASN A 86 -5.31 2.40 -13.31
CA ASN A 86 -4.56 3.49 -12.67
C ASN A 86 -5.47 4.60 -12.12
N ASN A 87 -6.77 4.56 -12.41
CA ASN A 87 -7.73 5.48 -11.81
C ASN A 87 -8.14 4.97 -10.41
N PRO A 88 -7.87 5.73 -9.34
CA PRO A 88 -8.11 5.27 -7.97
C PRO A 88 -9.60 5.17 -7.62
N GLU A 89 -10.48 5.91 -8.31
CA GLU A 89 -11.92 5.83 -8.11
C GLU A 89 -12.41 4.45 -8.52
N LYS A 90 -11.84 3.91 -9.60
CA LYS A 90 -12.07 2.52 -9.98
C LYS A 90 -11.49 1.54 -8.96
N LEU A 91 -10.33 1.86 -8.37
CA LEU A 91 -9.73 1.01 -7.33
C LEU A 91 -10.55 0.96 -6.04
N LEU A 92 -11.31 2.00 -5.71
CA LEU A 92 -12.27 1.98 -4.60
C LEU A 92 -13.43 0.99 -4.83
N GLU A 93 -13.74 0.71 -6.10
CA GLU A 93 -14.73 -0.29 -6.52
C GLU A 93 -14.12 -1.69 -6.59
N THR A 94 -12.97 -1.85 -7.26
CA THR A 94 -12.35 -3.17 -7.47
C THR A 94 -11.70 -3.74 -6.22
N ARG A 95 -11.25 -2.87 -5.30
CA ARG A 95 -10.68 -3.23 -3.99
C ARG A 95 -9.60 -4.31 -4.05
N SER A 96 -8.86 -4.35 -5.15
CA SER A 96 -7.91 -5.42 -5.42
C SER A 96 -6.84 -5.03 -6.43
N GLY A 97 -5.68 -5.66 -6.32
CA GLY A 97 -4.55 -5.43 -7.23
C GLY A 97 -3.21 -5.90 -6.69
N ARG A 98 -2.12 -5.33 -7.20
CA ARG A 98 -0.74 -5.53 -6.72
C ARG A 98 -0.19 -4.20 -6.19
N CYS A 99 1.10 -4.13 -5.87
CA CYS A 99 1.70 -2.95 -5.21
C CYS A 99 1.34 -1.61 -5.86
N GLY A 100 1.28 -1.54 -7.19
CA GLY A 100 0.78 -0.38 -7.95
C GLY A 100 -0.60 0.12 -7.49
N GLU A 101 -1.61 -0.74 -7.59
CA GLU A 101 -2.97 -0.42 -7.21
C GLU A 101 -3.11 -0.16 -5.70
N TRP A 102 -2.40 -0.95 -4.88
CA TRP A 102 -2.37 -0.80 -3.43
C TRP A 102 -1.86 0.58 -3.00
N ALA A 103 -0.67 0.98 -3.49
CA ALA A 103 -0.09 2.28 -3.15
C ALA A 103 -0.91 3.44 -3.72
N ASN A 104 -1.45 3.31 -4.92
CA ASN A 104 -2.29 4.34 -5.55
C ASN A 104 -3.57 4.59 -4.73
N CYS A 105 -4.33 3.54 -4.45
CA CYS A 105 -5.58 3.65 -3.69
C CYS A 105 -5.33 4.06 -2.23
N PHE A 106 -4.30 3.51 -1.57
CA PHE A 106 -3.95 3.91 -0.21
C PHE A 106 -3.54 5.39 -0.14
N THR A 107 -2.76 5.89 -1.10
CA THR A 107 -2.39 7.32 -1.14
C THR A 107 -3.62 8.21 -1.30
N LEU A 108 -4.62 7.80 -2.10
CA LEU A 108 -5.92 8.50 -2.16
C LEU A 108 -6.59 8.54 -0.78
N CYS A 109 -6.65 7.41 -0.06
CA CYS A 109 -7.23 7.34 1.28
C CYS A 109 -6.52 8.29 2.26
N CYS A 110 -5.19 8.33 2.25
CA CYS A 110 -4.41 9.28 3.06
C CYS A 110 -4.79 10.74 2.74
N ARG A 111 -4.83 11.11 1.46
CA ARG A 111 -5.18 12.47 1.03
C ARG A 111 -6.63 12.83 1.40
N ALA A 112 -7.56 11.87 1.30
CA ALA A 112 -8.96 12.05 1.67
C ALA A 112 -9.15 12.31 3.17
N LEU A 113 -8.29 11.73 4.02
CA LEU A 113 -8.25 11.97 5.46
C LEU A 113 -7.48 13.24 5.88
N GLY A 114 -6.95 13.99 4.91
CA GLY A 114 -6.25 15.25 5.17
C GLY A 114 -4.75 15.10 5.44
N PHE A 115 -4.19 13.89 5.34
CA PHE A 115 -2.75 13.70 5.46
C PHE A 115 -2.00 14.36 4.29
N GLU A 116 -0.85 14.97 4.58
CA GLU A 116 0.15 15.25 3.55
C GLU A 116 0.79 13.92 3.15
N ALA A 117 0.56 13.48 1.90
CA ALA A 117 1.04 12.19 1.42
C ALA A 117 1.72 12.32 0.06
N ARG A 118 2.77 11.51 -0.15
CA ARG A 118 3.50 11.36 -1.41
C ARG A 118 3.38 9.93 -1.90
N TYR A 119 3.29 9.77 -3.21
CA TYR A 119 3.47 8.47 -3.87
C TYR A 119 4.96 8.30 -4.16
N VAL A 120 5.53 7.17 -3.73
CA VAL A 120 6.95 6.89 -3.88
C VAL A 120 7.14 5.77 -4.88
N TRP A 121 7.96 6.05 -5.89
CA TRP A 121 8.29 5.12 -6.95
C TRP A 121 9.76 4.69 -6.85
N ASP A 122 9.97 3.40 -6.71
CA ASP A 122 11.26 2.74 -6.77
C ASP A 122 11.44 2.11 -8.16
N TYR A 123 12.54 2.48 -8.82
CA TYR A 123 12.90 2.02 -10.15
C TYR A 123 12.97 0.48 -10.27
N THR A 124 13.19 -0.20 -9.14
CA THR A 124 13.30 -1.67 -9.06
C THR A 124 11.95 -2.36 -8.85
N ASP A 125 10.91 -1.83 -9.51
CA ASP A 125 9.55 -2.38 -9.59
C ASP A 125 8.84 -2.50 -8.22
N HIS A 126 8.88 -1.42 -7.43
CA HIS A 126 8.06 -1.30 -6.22
C HIS A 126 7.59 0.13 -6.00
N VAL A 127 6.49 0.28 -5.27
CA VAL A 127 5.88 1.57 -4.97
C VAL A 127 5.27 1.54 -3.59
N TRP A 128 5.24 2.69 -2.92
CA TRP A 128 4.64 2.86 -1.60
C TRP A 128 4.21 4.32 -1.37
N THR A 129 3.83 4.65 -0.14
CA THR A 129 3.37 5.98 0.25
C THR A 129 4.28 6.56 1.33
N GLU A 130 4.54 7.86 1.30
CA GLU A 130 5.07 8.58 2.46
C GLU A 130 4.00 9.50 3.03
N VAL A 131 3.93 9.61 4.35
CA VAL A 131 3.01 10.51 5.05
C VAL A 131 3.77 11.40 6.02
N TYR A 132 3.55 12.72 5.96
CA TYR A 132 4.20 13.65 6.88
C TYR A 132 3.54 13.58 8.26
N SER A 133 4.34 13.40 9.31
CA SER A 133 3.89 13.45 10.70
C SER A 133 4.20 14.82 11.31
N PRO A 134 3.18 15.64 11.64
CA PRO A 134 3.42 16.92 12.30
C PRO A 134 4.00 16.75 13.71
N SER A 135 3.67 15.68 14.43
CA SER A 135 4.24 15.42 15.75
C SER A 135 5.72 15.07 15.71
N GLN A 136 6.15 14.30 14.70
CA GLN A 136 7.54 13.88 14.54
C GLN A 136 8.36 14.81 13.63
N GLN A 137 7.71 15.79 12.99
CA GLN A 137 8.31 16.79 12.11
C GLN A 137 9.09 16.19 10.92
N ARG A 138 8.68 15.02 10.41
CA ARG A 138 9.34 14.32 9.29
C ARG A 138 8.37 13.47 8.49
N TRP A 139 8.82 12.99 7.33
CA TRP A 139 8.10 12.02 6.53
C TRP A 139 8.25 10.61 7.10
N LEU A 140 7.15 9.87 7.11
CA LEU A 140 7.07 8.48 7.52
C LEU A 140 6.87 7.61 6.28
N HIS A 141 7.77 6.65 6.10
CA HIS A 141 7.60 5.55 5.16
C HIS A 141 6.34 4.73 5.51
N CYS A 142 5.48 4.45 4.53
CA CYS A 142 4.26 3.66 4.70
C CYS A 142 4.08 2.70 3.52
N ASP A 143 4.14 1.39 3.77
CA ASP A 143 3.88 0.36 2.77
C ASP A 143 2.59 -0.39 3.12
N SER A 144 1.51 -0.06 2.38
CA SER A 144 0.19 -0.67 2.59
C SER A 144 0.15 -2.15 2.21
N CYS A 145 1.01 -2.61 1.30
CA CYS A 145 1.08 -4.04 0.93
C CYS A 145 1.59 -4.89 2.08
N GLU A 146 2.41 -4.30 2.94
CA GLU A 146 3.12 -4.99 4.01
C GLU A 146 2.57 -4.65 5.41
N ASP A 147 1.61 -3.70 5.53
CA ASP A 147 1.15 -3.12 6.80
C ASP A 147 2.33 -2.63 7.66
N VAL A 148 3.19 -1.84 7.00
CA VAL A 148 4.43 -1.34 7.58
C VAL A 148 4.46 0.18 7.58
N CYS A 149 4.85 0.74 8.72
CA CYS A 149 5.10 2.17 8.89
C CYS A 149 6.47 2.41 9.53
N ASP A 150 7.17 3.44 9.07
CA ASP A 150 8.47 3.92 9.55
C ASP A 150 9.59 2.86 9.57
N LYS A 151 9.66 2.08 8.49
CA LYS A 151 10.68 1.04 8.28
C LYS A 151 11.30 1.14 6.88
N PRO A 152 11.98 2.24 6.56
CA PRO A 152 12.49 2.50 5.21
C PRO A 152 13.59 1.52 4.74
N LEU A 153 14.29 0.82 5.66
CA LEU A 153 15.31 -0.16 5.29
C LEU A 153 14.73 -1.55 4.99
N LEU A 154 13.40 -1.70 5.03
CA LEU A 154 12.69 -2.95 4.69
C LEU A 154 13.13 -3.52 3.33
N TYR A 155 13.35 -2.65 2.34
CA TYR A 155 13.62 -3.06 0.97
C TYR A 155 15.09 -3.45 0.76
N GLU A 156 16.02 -2.59 1.15
CA GLU A 156 17.46 -2.83 0.95
C GLU A 156 17.97 -3.94 1.87
N VAL A 157 17.61 -3.87 3.15
CA VAL A 157 18.14 -4.78 4.17
C VAL A 157 17.27 -6.01 4.34
N GLY A 158 15.95 -5.84 4.40
CA GLY A 158 15.02 -6.96 4.56
C GLY A 158 14.92 -7.81 3.31
N TRP A 159 14.52 -7.19 2.19
CA TRP A 159 14.31 -7.91 0.93
C TRP A 159 15.59 -8.11 0.12
N GLY A 160 16.71 -7.47 0.51
CA GLY A 160 17.97 -7.55 -0.21
C GLY A 160 17.94 -6.84 -1.57
N LYS A 161 17.02 -5.88 -1.77
CA LYS A 161 16.89 -5.16 -3.05
C LYS A 161 18.12 -4.30 -3.30
N LYS A 162 18.65 -4.39 -4.52
CA LYS A 162 19.71 -3.51 -5.01
C LYS A 162 19.09 -2.23 -5.57
N LEU A 163 18.81 -1.28 -4.68
CA LEU A 163 18.15 -0.02 -5.02
C LEU A 163 19.04 0.86 -5.91
N SER A 164 18.41 1.70 -6.74
CA SER A 164 19.10 2.66 -7.60
C SER A 164 18.48 4.05 -7.50
N TYR A 165 17.20 4.18 -7.84
CA TYR A 165 16.47 5.45 -7.77
C TYR A 165 15.14 5.24 -7.08
N ILE A 166 14.88 6.10 -6.09
CA ILE A 166 13.61 6.21 -5.38
C ILE A 166 13.19 7.68 -5.48
N ILE A 167 12.00 7.93 -6.01
CA ILE A 167 11.48 9.27 -6.26
C ILE A 167 10.12 9.39 -5.61
N ALA A 168 9.94 10.40 -4.76
CA ALA A 168 8.66 10.73 -4.15
C ALA A 168 8.00 11.91 -4.87
N ASP A 169 6.72 11.76 -5.23
CA ASP A 169 5.92 12.80 -5.87
C ASP A 169 4.64 13.08 -5.06
N PHE A 170 4.24 14.34 -5.01
CA PHE A 170 2.97 14.79 -4.42
C PHE A 170 1.79 14.62 -5.40
N PHE A 171 2.06 14.45 -6.69
CA PHE A 171 1.03 14.32 -7.72
C PHE A 171 0.57 12.88 -7.88
N VAL A 172 -0.57 12.55 -7.24
CA VAL A 172 -1.32 11.35 -7.60
C VAL A 172 -2.56 11.69 -8.44
N PHE A 173 -3.03 12.95 -8.46
CA PHE A 173 -4.28 13.32 -9.13
C PHE A 173 -4.22 14.62 -9.95
N LYS A 174 -4.44 14.45 -11.27
CA LYS A 174 -4.69 15.41 -12.37
C LYS A 174 -3.47 15.83 -13.23
N PRO A 175 -3.45 15.48 -14.53
CA PRO A 175 -2.55 16.07 -15.52
C PRO A 175 -2.94 17.51 -15.95
N GLU A 176 -4.11 18.00 -15.58
CA GLU A 176 -4.74 19.17 -16.24
C GLU A 176 -5.15 20.33 -15.33
N LEU A 177 -4.72 20.36 -14.07
CA LEU A 177 -4.81 21.59 -13.27
C LEU A 177 -3.43 22.07 -12.87
N GLN A 178 -2.81 22.83 -13.77
CA GLN A 178 -1.92 23.91 -13.39
C GLN A 178 -2.64 24.79 -12.37
N ARG A 179 -2.43 24.52 -11.09
CA ARG A 179 -2.36 25.59 -10.12
C ARG A 179 -0.90 25.67 -9.69
N GLN A 180 -0.18 26.61 -10.30
CA GLN A 180 0.80 27.37 -9.54
C GLN A 180 0.01 28.07 -8.41
N VAL A 181 -0.34 27.33 -7.36
CA VAL A 181 -0.82 27.94 -6.12
C VAL A 181 0.38 28.70 -5.59
N SER A 182 0.29 30.03 -5.56
CA SER A 182 1.25 30.84 -4.83
C SER A 182 1.19 30.42 -3.37
N LEU A 183 2.18 29.62 -2.93
CA LEU A 183 2.32 29.26 -1.52
C LEU A 183 2.55 30.53 -0.71
N SER A 184 1.87 30.61 0.44
CA SER A 184 2.11 31.69 1.41
C SER A 184 3.57 31.68 1.85
N GLU A 185 4.10 32.84 2.25
CA GLU A 185 5.48 32.92 2.73
C GLU A 185 5.72 32.01 3.94
N ASN A 186 4.73 31.91 4.83
CA ASN A 186 4.80 31.01 5.98
C ASN A 186 4.91 29.55 5.55
N ARG A 187 4.11 29.11 4.56
CA ARG A 187 4.19 27.75 4.05
C ARG A 187 5.51 27.49 3.32
N ARG A 188 6.06 28.47 2.59
CA ARG A 188 7.38 28.36 1.96
C ARG A 188 8.48 28.20 3.00
N LYS A 189 8.47 29.00 4.07
CA LYS A 189 9.43 28.90 5.18
C LYS A 189 9.34 27.54 5.89
N GLU A 190 8.12 27.07 6.14
CA GLU A 190 7.89 25.75 6.73
C GLU A 190 8.44 24.63 5.85
N LEU A 191 8.13 24.61 4.54
CA LEU A 191 8.64 23.61 3.62
C LEU A 191 10.17 23.64 3.50
N LEU A 192 10.78 24.83 3.55
CA LEU A 192 12.24 24.98 3.60
C LEU A 192 12.86 24.44 4.91
N GLN A 193 12.14 24.49 6.02
CA GLN A 193 12.61 23.86 7.26
C GLN A 193 12.49 22.33 7.17
N ARG A 194 11.39 21.83 6.61
CA ARG A 194 11.19 20.39 6.42
C ARG A 194 12.25 19.77 5.49
N ILE A 195 12.60 20.45 4.39
CA ILE A 195 13.63 19.92 3.47
C ILE A 195 15.02 19.86 4.13
N ILE A 196 15.33 20.74 5.09
CA ILE A 196 16.58 20.65 5.85
C ILE A 196 16.61 19.35 6.68
N VAL A 197 15.48 18.99 7.32
CA VAL A 197 15.35 17.72 8.06
C VAL A 197 15.55 16.54 7.11
N GLU A 198 14.90 16.54 5.96
CA GLU A 198 15.03 15.47 4.94
C GLU A 198 16.48 15.35 4.43
N LEU A 199 17.17 16.47 4.16
CA LEU A 199 18.56 16.46 3.71
C LEU A 199 19.52 15.94 4.78
N VAL A 200 19.32 16.31 6.05
CA VAL A 200 20.12 15.80 7.17
C VAL A 200 19.89 14.30 7.34
N GLU A 201 18.64 13.84 7.25
CA GLU A 201 18.29 12.42 7.30
C GLU A 201 18.90 11.64 6.13
N PHE A 202 18.89 12.21 4.92
CA PHE A 202 19.48 11.60 3.72
C PHE A 202 20.99 11.37 3.84
N ILE A 203 21.73 12.30 4.43
CA ILE A 203 23.18 12.17 4.64
C ILE A 203 23.55 11.41 5.91
N SER A 204 22.57 10.92 6.67
CA SER A 204 22.75 10.20 7.94
C SER A 204 22.32 8.74 7.78
N PRO A 205 23.24 7.82 7.42
CA PRO A 205 22.91 6.41 7.26
C PRO A 205 22.25 5.83 8.51
N LYS A 206 21.11 5.17 8.32
CA LYS A 206 20.36 4.53 9.40
C LYS A 206 20.91 3.13 9.68
N SER A 207 20.82 2.71 10.93
CA SER A 207 21.00 1.30 11.31
C SER A 207 19.68 0.55 11.18
N PRO A 208 19.68 -0.71 10.69
CA PRO A 208 18.47 -1.50 10.58
C PRO A 208 17.77 -1.71 11.92
N LYS A 209 16.45 -1.54 11.95
CA LYS A 209 15.59 -1.89 13.08
C LYS A 209 15.25 -3.39 13.02
N PRO A 210 14.98 -4.07 14.14
CA PRO A 210 14.64 -5.50 14.14
C PRO A 210 13.47 -5.88 13.22
N GLY A 211 12.49 -4.99 13.06
CA GLY A 211 11.33 -5.22 12.20
C GLY A 211 11.57 -5.00 10.70
N GLU A 212 12.79 -4.64 10.27
CA GLU A 212 13.20 -4.42 8.87
C GLU A 212 13.97 -5.62 8.30
N LEU A 213 14.33 -6.61 9.11
CA LEU A 213 15.18 -7.75 8.71
C LEU A 213 14.41 -8.91 8.08
N GLY A 214 13.10 -8.77 7.90
CA GLY A 214 12.21 -9.79 7.35
C GLY A 214 12.15 -9.77 5.82
N GLY A 215 11.69 -10.88 5.24
CA GLY A 215 11.37 -10.97 3.83
C GLY A 215 10.02 -10.31 3.48
N ARG A 216 9.77 -10.17 2.18
CA ARG A 216 8.50 -9.72 1.62
C ARG A 216 7.36 -10.66 1.99
N THR A 217 6.21 -10.11 2.32
CA THR A 217 5.00 -10.88 2.65
C THR A 217 3.97 -10.88 1.52
N SER A 218 3.97 -9.87 0.64
CA SER A 218 3.10 -9.81 -0.54
C SER A 218 3.65 -10.60 -1.75
N GLY A 219 2.75 -11.06 -2.63
CA GLY A 219 3.12 -11.81 -3.83
C GLY A 219 3.24 -13.32 -3.62
N SER A 220 3.27 -14.07 -4.72
CA SER A 220 3.44 -15.53 -4.66
C SER A 220 4.79 -15.92 -4.07
N LEU A 221 4.86 -17.07 -3.39
CA LEU A 221 6.12 -17.58 -2.84
C LEU A 221 7.19 -17.74 -3.92
N ALA A 222 6.82 -18.30 -5.08
CA ALA A 222 7.71 -18.46 -6.22
C ALA A 222 8.30 -17.11 -6.68
N TRP A 223 7.49 -16.06 -6.77
CA TRP A 223 7.94 -14.71 -7.12
C TRP A 223 8.96 -14.16 -6.11
N ARG A 224 8.67 -14.30 -4.82
CA ARG A 224 9.55 -13.84 -3.74
C ARG A 224 10.88 -14.59 -3.74
N VAL A 225 10.85 -15.92 -3.87
CA VAL A 225 12.07 -16.76 -3.91
C VAL A 225 12.92 -16.43 -5.13
N ALA A 226 12.31 -16.32 -6.32
CA ALA A 226 13.02 -16.01 -7.56
C ALA A 226 13.77 -14.67 -7.52
N ARG A 227 13.29 -13.73 -6.67
CA ARG A 227 13.89 -12.41 -6.51
C ARG A 227 14.80 -12.27 -5.28
N GLY A 228 14.95 -13.32 -4.48
CA GLY A 228 15.71 -13.24 -3.23
C GLY A 228 14.97 -12.53 -2.08
N GLU A 229 13.69 -12.19 -2.26
CA GLU A 229 12.91 -11.34 -1.35
C GLU A 229 12.17 -12.16 -0.26
N ALA A 230 12.29 -13.49 -0.23
CA ALA A 230 11.53 -14.34 0.71
C ALA A 230 12.02 -14.27 2.18
N GLY A 231 13.19 -13.67 2.41
CA GLY A 231 13.84 -13.58 3.72
C GLY A 231 14.58 -14.86 4.13
N PRO A 232 15.54 -14.76 5.08
CA PRO A 232 16.45 -15.85 5.41
C PRO A 232 15.77 -17.09 5.98
N GLU A 233 14.66 -16.93 6.71
CA GLU A 233 13.94 -18.06 7.32
C GLU A 233 13.32 -19.01 6.29
N VAL A 234 12.78 -18.46 5.19
CA VAL A 234 12.20 -19.26 4.10
C VAL A 234 13.29 -19.99 3.33
N PHE A 235 14.43 -19.34 3.07
CA PHE A 235 15.57 -20.00 2.41
C PHE A 235 16.19 -21.11 3.27
N ALA A 236 16.13 -21.00 4.60
CA ALA A 236 16.58 -22.04 5.52
C ALA A 236 15.63 -23.26 5.59
N SER A 237 14.34 -23.07 5.26
CA SER A 237 13.31 -24.12 5.33
C SER A 237 13.04 -24.87 4.02
N LEU A 238 13.59 -24.43 2.89
CA LEU A 238 13.38 -25.10 1.59
C LEU A 238 14.19 -26.41 1.53
N GLN A 239 13.54 -27.55 1.80
CA GLN A 239 13.98 -28.87 1.32
C GLN A 239 13.47 -29.13 -0.11
N PRO A 240 14.08 -30.05 -0.89
CA PRO A 240 13.91 -30.11 -2.35
C PRO A 240 12.50 -30.44 -2.87
N ASP A 241 11.58 -30.93 -2.04
CA ASP A 241 10.26 -31.36 -2.48
C ASP A 241 9.21 -30.95 -1.44
N ASP A 242 8.47 -29.86 -1.67
CA ASP A 242 7.19 -29.64 -1.01
C ASP A 242 6.24 -28.86 -1.93
N ASP A 243 5.27 -29.59 -2.46
CA ASP A 243 4.14 -29.13 -3.26
C ASP A 243 3.08 -28.55 -2.30
N LEU A 244 2.95 -27.22 -2.26
CA LEU A 244 2.09 -26.53 -1.30
C LEU A 244 0.72 -26.18 -1.91
N THR A 245 -0.28 -27.00 -1.60
CA THR A 245 -1.70 -26.68 -1.76
C THR A 245 -2.26 -26.02 -0.50
N PHE A 246 -3.00 -24.91 -0.65
CA PHE A 246 -3.73 -24.26 0.45
C PHE A 246 -5.17 -23.87 0.01
N PRO A 247 -6.13 -23.82 0.96
CA PRO A 247 -7.56 -23.79 0.65
C PRO A 247 -8.11 -22.38 0.34
N LEU A 248 -9.21 -22.37 -0.42
CA LEU A 248 -10.01 -21.23 -0.86
C LEU A 248 -10.59 -20.38 0.29
N PRO A 249 -10.75 -19.05 0.12
CA PRO A 249 -11.73 -18.27 0.86
C PRO A 249 -13.07 -18.12 0.11
N VAL A 250 -14.08 -17.87 0.92
CA VAL A 250 -15.54 -17.83 0.67
C VAL A 250 -15.96 -16.61 -0.17
N LEU A 251 -16.98 -16.80 -1.02
CA LEU A 251 -17.59 -15.78 -1.89
C LEU A 251 -18.21 -14.59 -1.14
N CYS A 252 -17.99 -13.40 -1.71
CA CYS A 252 -18.72 -12.15 -1.45
C CYS A 252 -20.21 -12.22 -1.81
N ALA A 253 -21.01 -11.42 -1.10
CA ALA A 253 -22.27 -10.87 -1.60
C ALA A 253 -22.12 -9.35 -1.74
N PHE A 254 -22.19 -8.85 -2.98
CA PHE A 254 -22.21 -7.42 -3.30
C PHE A 254 -23.66 -6.89 -3.29
N HIS A 255 -23.87 -5.72 -2.68
CA HIS A 255 -24.93 -4.79 -3.07
C HIS A 255 -24.26 -3.48 -3.48
N ALA A 256 -24.55 -3.01 -4.69
CA ALA A 256 -24.00 -1.80 -5.26
C ALA A 256 -24.60 -0.57 -4.57
N ALA A 257 -23.81 0.08 -3.72
CA ALA A 257 -23.97 1.47 -3.34
C ALA A 257 -22.80 2.29 -3.90
N ASN A 258 -23.01 3.58 -4.12
CA ASN A 258 -22.05 4.49 -4.74
C ASN A 258 -20.66 4.40 -4.04
N PRO A 259 -19.56 4.00 -4.72
CA PRO A 259 -18.29 3.63 -4.10
C PRO A 259 -17.66 4.74 -3.25
N LEU A 260 -17.84 5.98 -3.67
CA LEU A 260 -17.37 7.17 -2.94
C LEU A 260 -18.12 7.35 -1.60
N THR A 261 -19.42 7.06 -1.57
CA THR A 261 -20.25 7.17 -0.36
C THR A 261 -19.94 6.06 0.64
N THR A 262 -19.71 4.83 0.17
CA THR A 262 -19.33 3.69 1.03
C THR A 262 -17.94 3.89 1.63
N THR A 263 -16.95 4.29 0.80
CA THR A 263 -15.60 4.59 1.29
C THR A 263 -15.62 5.75 2.27
N PHE A 264 -16.38 6.81 2.00
CA PHE A 264 -16.52 7.93 2.95
C PHE A 264 -17.18 7.50 4.26
N GLN A 265 -18.23 6.68 4.22
CA GLN A 265 -18.88 6.13 5.42
C GLN A 265 -17.96 5.18 6.21
N GLU A 266 -17.14 4.37 5.54
CA GLU A 266 -16.15 3.49 6.15
C GLU A 266 -14.97 4.28 6.75
N LEU A 267 -14.47 5.31 6.05
CA LEU A 267 -13.48 6.26 6.59
C LEU A 267 -14.05 7.02 7.79
N CYS A 268 -15.31 7.47 7.74
CA CYS A 268 -16.01 8.02 8.89
C CYS A 268 -16.13 6.99 10.02
N ARG A 269 -16.33 5.70 9.73
CA ARG A 269 -16.34 4.64 10.73
C ARG A 269 -14.98 4.45 11.39
N ILE A 270 -13.88 4.50 10.64
CA ILE A 270 -12.50 4.46 11.19
C ILE A 270 -12.29 5.67 12.12
N ILE A 271 -12.62 6.88 11.65
CA ILE A 271 -12.54 8.12 12.44
C ILE A 271 -13.40 8.02 13.72
N VAL A 272 -14.65 7.55 13.62
CA VAL A 272 -15.59 7.45 14.75
C VAL A 272 -15.18 6.36 15.74
N THR A 273 -14.68 5.22 15.26
CA THR A 273 -14.19 4.13 16.13
C THR A 273 -13.00 4.63 16.94
N LYS A 274 -12.14 5.43 16.31
CA LYS A 274 -11.00 6.05 16.98
C LYS A 274 -11.38 7.13 18.00
N CYS A 275 -12.38 7.97 17.71
CA CYS A 275 -12.93 8.90 18.70
C CYS A 275 -13.42 8.18 19.98
N LYS A 276 -13.87 6.92 19.87
CA LYS A 276 -14.26 6.10 21.03
C LYS A 276 -13.06 5.51 21.77
N HIS A 277 -12.00 5.08 21.07
CA HIS A 277 -10.78 4.57 21.69
C HIS A 277 -9.96 5.67 22.38
N LEU A 278 -9.83 6.85 21.78
CA LEU A 278 -9.14 8.01 22.37
C LEU A 278 -9.82 8.53 23.64
N LYS A 279 -11.17 8.56 23.66
CA LYS A 279 -11.92 8.88 24.88
C LYS A 279 -11.66 7.89 26.02
N ARG A 280 -11.45 6.61 25.71
CA ARG A 280 -11.14 5.56 26.72
C ARG A 280 -9.72 5.66 27.26
N ALA A 281 -8.74 6.02 26.41
CA ALA A 281 -7.36 6.22 26.82
C ALA A 281 -7.20 7.44 27.77
N ASN A 282 -7.91 8.53 27.50
CA ASN A 282 -7.90 9.72 28.37
C ASN A 282 -8.72 9.55 29.66
N SER A 283 -9.65 8.61 29.72
CA SER A 283 -10.40 8.31 30.96
C SER A 283 -9.66 7.36 31.93
N GLY A 284 -8.46 6.88 31.57
CA GLY A 284 -7.60 6.06 32.43
C GLY A 284 -6.49 6.84 33.14
N LEU A 285 -6.44 8.16 32.96
CA LEU A 285 -5.54 9.10 33.62
C LEU A 285 -6.35 10.02 34.55
N THR A 286 -6.88 9.45 35.63
CA THR A 286 -7.34 10.18 36.83
C THR A 286 -6.98 9.40 38.06
#